data_AF-A0A1F8LWK6-F1
#
_entry.id   AF-A0A1F8LWK6-F1
#
_cell.length_a   1.000
_cell.length_b   1.000
_cell.length_c   1.000
_cell.angle_alpha   90.00
_cell.angle_beta   90.00
_cell.angle_gamma   90.00
#
_symmetry.space_group_name_H-M   'P 1'
#
loop_
_entity.id
_entity.type
_entity.pdbx_description
1 polymer ?
#
loop_
_entity_poly.entity_id
_entity_poly.type
_entity_poly.pdbx_seq_one_letter_code
_entity_poly.pdbx_strand_id
1 'polypeptide(L)'
;MKRISSVLSLVIKLLIIVALVAIGLIVYQTCSGAPLVQRIDRMMPDESVAPYKVVTQTRVYVASRAENNADGTVTMVTWYNRDRKGKWVKHTESITLPAVLRPVISRR
;
A
#
# COMPACT_ATOMS: atom_id res chain seq x y z
N MET A 1 -37.84 37.55 28.31
CA MET A 1 -36.99 36.36 28.52
C MET A 1 -37.14 35.22 27.48
N LYS A 2 -38.07 35.27 26.51
CA LYS A 2 -38.22 34.22 25.46
C LYS A 2 -37.25 34.30 24.25
N ARG A 3 -36.59 35.44 24.02
CA ARG A 3 -35.66 35.61 22.88
C ARG A 3 -34.29 34.98 23.13
N ILE A 4 -33.81 35.00 24.38
CA ILE A 4 -32.50 34.48 24.76
C ILE A 4 -32.47 32.94 24.66
N SER A 5 -33.57 32.26 25.01
CA SER A 5 -33.69 30.80 24.86
C SER A 5 -33.75 30.34 23.40
N SER A 6 -34.33 31.16 22.50
CA SER A 6 -34.38 30.88 21.06
C SER A 6 -33.00 31.04 20.39
N VAL A 7 -32.28 32.11 20.73
CA VAL A 7 -30.91 32.35 20.23
C VAL A 7 -29.95 31.29 20.75
N LEU A 8 -30.05 30.92 22.03
CA LEU A 8 -29.23 29.86 22.62
C LEU A 8 -29.47 28.50 21.94
N SER A 9 -30.72 28.17 21.62
CA SER A 9 -31.06 26.95 20.88
C SER A 9 -30.49 26.92 19.46
N LEU A 10 -30.48 28.07 18.77
CA LEU A 10 -29.86 28.21 17.46
C LEU A 10 -28.33 28.01 17.52
N VAL A 11 -27.67 28.62 18.51
CA VAL A 11 -26.21 28.48 18.69
C VAL A 11 -25.83 27.03 18.97
N ILE A 12 -26.57 26.33 19.83
CA ILE A 12 -26.32 24.92 20.13
C ILE A 12 -26.45 24.05 18.88
N LYS A 13 -27.49 24.27 18.06
CA LYS A 13 -27.67 23.54 16.80
C LYS A 13 -26.52 23.79 15.82
N LEU A 14 -26.04 25.03 15.73
CA LEU A 14 -24.90 25.38 14.87
C LEU A 14 -23.61 24.67 15.31
N LEU A 15 -23.34 24.63 16.62
CA LEU A 15 -22.17 23.95 17.17
C LEU A 15 -22.21 22.43 16.90
N ILE A 16 -23.38 21.81 16.97
CA ILE A 16 -23.55 20.38 16.64
C ILE A 16 -23.22 20.13 15.16
N ILE A 17 -23.71 20.98 14.25
CA ILE A 17 -23.42 20.86 12.82
C ILE A 17 -21.91 20.98 12.55
N VAL A 18 -21.24 21.97 13.16
CA VAL A 18 -19.79 22.16 13.02
C VAL A 18 -19.02 20.94 13.54
N ALA A 19 -19.42 20.38 14.68
CA ALA A 19 -18.81 19.17 15.23
C ALA A 19 -18.97 17.96 14.30
N LEU A 20 -20.15 17.77 13.72
CA LEU A 20 -20.40 16.69 12.76
C LEU A 20 -19.56 16.82 11.49
N VAL A 21 -19.41 18.04 10.95
CA VAL A 21 -18.55 18.31 9.79
C VAL A 21 -17.08 18.03 10.13
N ALA A 22 -16.60 18.45 11.30
CA ALA A 22 -15.23 18.20 11.74
C ALA A 22 -14.93 16.69 11.87
N ILE A 23 -15.86 15.92 12.44
CA ILE A 23 -15.74 14.45 12.54
C ILE A 23 -15.72 13.83 11.14
N GLY A 24 -16.58 14.27 10.23
CA GLY A 24 -16.60 13.81 8.83
C GLY A 24 -15.29 14.06 8.10
N LEU A 25 -14.67 15.23 8.31
CA LEU A 25 -13.36 15.57 7.75
C LEU A 25 -12.23 14.70 8.32
N ILE A 26 -12.23 14.44 9.63
CA ILE A 26 -11.25 13.55 10.26
C ILE A 26 -11.38 12.13 9.70
N VAL A 27 -12.60 11.59 9.59
CA VAL A 27 -12.84 10.27 8.99
C VAL A 27 -12.35 10.23 7.55
N TYR A 28 -12.67 11.25 6.74
CA TYR A 28 -12.19 11.35 5.35
C TYR A 28 -10.65 11.37 5.26
N GLN A 29 -9.97 12.09 6.15
CA GLN A 29 -8.51 12.12 6.18
C GLN A 29 -7.90 10.78 6.64
N THR A 30 -8.50 10.12 7.63
CA THR A 30 -8.03 8.80 8.10
C THR A 30 -8.29 7.69 7.09
N CYS A 31 -9.34 7.78 6.26
CA CYS A 31 -9.63 6.81 5.20
C CYS A 31 -8.93 7.13 3.86
N SER A 32 -8.49 8.37 3.64
CA SER A 32 -7.72 8.75 2.43
C SER A 32 -6.23 8.46 2.55
N GLY A 33 -5.79 7.89 3.66
CA GLY A 33 -4.55 7.10 3.76
C GLY A 33 -4.65 5.79 2.97
N ALA A 34 -5.00 5.87 1.69
CA ALA A 34 -4.87 4.76 0.77
C ALA A 34 -3.38 4.60 0.46
N PRO A 35 -2.72 3.47 0.80
CA PRO A 35 -1.49 3.13 0.10
C PRO A 35 -1.86 3.04 -1.39
N LEU A 36 -1.16 3.80 -2.22
CA LEU A 36 -1.28 3.78 -3.68
C LEU A 36 -0.78 2.42 -4.21
N VAL A 37 -1.46 1.34 -3.84
CA VAL A 37 -1.35 0.04 -4.50
C VAL A 37 -2.11 0.18 -5.81
N GLN A 38 -1.44 0.78 -6.78
CA GLN A 38 -1.92 0.89 -8.15
C GLN A 38 -2.04 -0.54 -8.70
N ARG A 39 -3.28 -1.01 -8.84
CA ARG A 39 -3.59 -2.37 -9.31
C ARG A 39 -3.24 -2.45 -10.79
N ILE A 40 -2.01 -2.83 -11.11
CA ILE A 40 -1.60 -3.13 -12.49
C ILE A 40 -2.21 -4.48 -12.85
N ASP A 41 -3.35 -4.41 -13.53
CA ASP A 41 -4.12 -5.57 -13.93
C ASP A 41 -3.34 -6.42 -14.96
N ARG A 42 -3.23 -7.72 -14.63
CA ARG A 42 -3.15 -8.89 -15.54
C ARG A 42 -1.85 -9.18 -16.28
N MET A 43 -0.96 -8.22 -16.54
CA MET A 43 0.33 -8.53 -17.19
C MET A 43 1.48 -8.51 -16.18
N MET A 44 2.45 -9.42 -16.36
CA MET A 44 3.71 -9.36 -15.62
C MET A 44 4.33 -7.97 -15.86
N PRO A 45 4.86 -7.28 -14.83
CA PRO A 45 5.54 -6.01 -15.04
C PRO A 45 6.65 -6.20 -16.07
N ASP A 46 6.78 -5.20 -16.94
CA ASP A 46 7.80 -5.17 -17.99
C ASP A 46 9.20 -5.35 -17.37
N GLU A 47 10.10 -6.01 -18.09
CA GLU A 47 11.47 -6.25 -17.65
C GLU A 47 12.23 -4.93 -17.43
N SER A 48 11.89 -3.90 -18.20
CA SER A 48 12.41 -2.54 -17.99
C SER A 48 12.04 -1.95 -16.61
N VAL A 49 10.97 -2.45 -15.98
CA VAL A 49 10.47 -1.99 -14.68
C VAL A 49 10.88 -2.92 -13.54
N ALA A 50 10.89 -4.23 -13.77
CA ALA A 50 11.19 -5.24 -12.74
C ALA A 50 12.12 -6.35 -13.27
N PRO A 51 13.41 -6.05 -13.51
CA PRO A 51 14.34 -6.98 -14.16
C PRO A 51 14.81 -8.12 -13.24
N TYR A 52 14.60 -8.02 -11.93
CA TYR A 52 15.09 -9.02 -10.98
C TYR A 52 14.00 -10.04 -10.67
N LYS A 53 14.33 -11.34 -10.73
CA LYS A 53 13.41 -12.44 -10.40
C LYS A 53 13.92 -13.25 -9.21
N VAL A 54 13.08 -13.43 -8.20
CA VAL A 54 13.41 -14.16 -6.97
C VAL A 54 12.40 -15.29 -6.77
N VAL A 55 12.88 -16.53 -6.68
CA VAL A 55 12.03 -17.74 -6.59
C VAL A 55 12.22 -18.41 -5.24
N THR A 56 11.19 -18.35 -4.40
CA THR A 56 11.15 -19.08 -3.12
C THR A 56 10.49 -20.45 -3.31
N GLN A 57 10.45 -21.26 -2.24
CA GLN A 57 9.73 -22.54 -2.24
C GLN A 57 8.25 -22.41 -2.60
N THR A 58 7.63 -21.28 -2.27
CA THR A 58 6.18 -21.12 -2.33
C THR A 58 5.73 -20.12 -3.38
N ARG A 59 6.60 -19.18 -3.80
CA ARG A 59 6.22 -18.03 -4.60
C ARG A 59 7.34 -17.55 -5.52
N VAL A 60 6.92 -16.87 -6.59
CA VAL A 60 7.80 -16.12 -7.49
C VAL A 60 7.56 -14.64 -7.26
N TYR A 61 8.66 -13.91 -7.14
CA TYR A 61 8.70 -12.47 -7.00
C TYR A 61 9.48 -11.88 -8.17
N VAL A 62 9.10 -10.67 -8.58
CA VAL A 62 9.90 -9.83 -9.48
C VAL A 62 10.08 -8.45 -8.86
N ALA A 63 11.20 -7.79 -9.07
CA ALA A 63 11.51 -6.52 -8.41
C ALA A 63 12.30 -5.56 -9.31
N SER A 64 12.17 -4.27 -9.05
CA SER A 64 12.98 -3.24 -9.73
C SER A 64 14.43 -3.26 -9.25
N ARG A 65 14.65 -3.61 -7.98
CA ARG A 65 15.98 -3.84 -7.39
C ARG A 65 15.93 -5.04 -6.47
N ALA A 66 16.95 -5.88 -6.53
CA ALA A 66 17.19 -6.98 -5.59
C ALA A 66 18.67 -7.02 -5.19
N GLU A 67 18.93 -7.31 -3.93
CA GLU A 67 20.27 -7.34 -3.34
C GLU A 67 20.40 -8.60 -2.47
N ASN A 68 21.45 -9.38 -2.71
CA ASN A 68 21.79 -10.52 -1.86
C ASN A 68 22.58 -10.01 -0.66
N ASN A 69 22.11 -10.34 0.53
CA ASN A 69 22.78 -10.02 1.78
C ASN A 69 23.81 -11.13 2.13
N ALA A 70 24.76 -10.80 3.00
CA ALA A 70 25.80 -11.73 3.42
C ALA A 70 25.27 -12.95 4.19
N ASP A 71 24.09 -12.84 4.80
CA ASP A 71 23.38 -13.92 5.50
C ASP A 71 22.59 -14.85 4.55
N GLY A 72 22.70 -14.62 3.24
CA GLY A 72 22.01 -15.40 2.20
C GLY A 72 20.56 -14.96 1.95
N THR A 73 20.05 -13.96 2.67
CA THR A 73 18.72 -13.38 2.40
C THR A 73 18.75 -12.44 1.20
N VAL A 74 17.57 -12.12 0.65
CA VAL A 74 17.45 -11.19 -0.49
C VAL A 74 16.54 -10.04 -0.13
N THR A 75 17.07 -8.82 -0.17
CA THR A 75 16.30 -7.59 -0.03
C THR A 75 15.84 -7.12 -1.39
N MET A 76 14.54 -6.87 -1.55
CA MET A 76 13.95 -6.33 -2.77
C MET A 76 13.30 -4.98 -2.51
N VAL A 77 13.35 -4.09 -3.49
CA VAL A 77 12.68 -2.79 -3.50
C VAL A 77 11.75 -2.74 -4.69
N THR A 78 10.54 -2.19 -4.50
CA THR A 78 9.47 -2.17 -5.50
C THR A 78 9.29 -3.53 -6.17
N TRP A 79 8.55 -4.41 -5.50
CA TRP A 79 8.44 -5.81 -5.86
C TRP A 79 7.01 -6.19 -6.21
N TYR A 80 6.88 -7.31 -6.90
CA TYR A 80 5.61 -7.84 -7.37
C TYR A 80 5.54 -9.32 -7.06
N ASN A 81 4.36 -9.78 -6.67
CA ASN A 81 4.06 -11.19 -6.51
C ASN A 81 2.68 -11.51 -7.07
N ARG A 82 2.39 -12.80 -7.25
CA ARG A 82 1.03 -13.24 -7.59
C ARG A 82 0.15 -13.33 -6.34
N ASP A 83 -1.07 -12.80 -6.45
CA ASP A 83 -2.14 -13.05 -5.49
C ASP A 83 -2.70 -14.48 -5.63
N ARG A 84 -3.66 -14.85 -4.77
CA ARG A 84 -4.33 -16.16 -4.81
C ARG A 84 -5.10 -16.43 -6.11
N LYS A 85 -5.38 -15.39 -6.90
CA LYS A 85 -6.09 -15.45 -8.18
C LYS A 85 -5.13 -15.41 -9.36
N GLY A 86 -3.82 -15.44 -9.11
CA GLY A 86 -2.77 -15.42 -10.14
C GLY A 86 -2.44 -14.02 -10.71
N LYS A 87 -3.02 -12.94 -10.17
CA LYS A 87 -2.75 -11.57 -10.62
C LYS A 87 -1.48 -11.03 -9.98
N TRP A 88 -0.69 -10.29 -10.75
CA TRP A 88 0.47 -9.56 -10.22
C TRP A 88 0.01 -8.36 -9.39
N VAL A 89 0.59 -8.21 -8.20
CA VAL A 89 0.34 -7.10 -7.27
C VAL A 89 1.65 -6.38 -7.03
N LYS A 90 1.65 -5.06 -7.19
CA LYS A 90 2.80 -4.20 -6.92
C LYS A 90 2.85 -3.82 -5.44
N HIS A 91 4.05 -3.85 -4.89
CA HIS A 91 4.40 -3.35 -3.56
C HIS A 91 5.56 -2.40 -3.73
N THR A 92 5.55 -1.28 -3.03
CA THR A 92 6.57 -0.22 -3.17
C THR A 92 7.58 -0.22 -2.03
N GLU A 93 7.20 -0.81 -0.90
CA GLU A 93 8.04 -1.03 0.25
C GLU A 93 9.13 -2.09 -0.02
N SER A 94 10.18 -2.03 0.79
CA SER A 94 11.20 -3.07 0.79
C SER A 94 10.71 -4.33 1.49
N ILE A 95 11.13 -5.49 0.98
CA ILE A 95 10.92 -6.78 1.65
C ILE A 95 12.23 -7.55 1.69
N THR A 96 12.48 -8.24 2.80
CA THR A 96 13.60 -9.19 2.93
C THR A 96 13.03 -10.60 2.91
N LEU A 97 13.45 -11.39 1.93
CA LEU A 97 13.05 -12.79 1.80
C LEU A 97 14.13 -13.72 2.36
N PRO A 98 13.73 -14.82 3.03
CA PRO A 98 14.67 -15.83 3.51
C PRO A 98 15.42 -16.48 2.34
N ALA A 99 16.57 -17.09 2.66
CA ALA A 99 17.51 -17.63 1.68
C ALA A 99 16.82 -18.42 0.57
N VAL A 100 16.96 -17.91 -0.65
CA VAL A 100 16.24 -18.38 -1.83
C VAL A 100 16.94 -19.59 -2.43
N LEU A 101 16.18 -20.60 -2.84
CA LEU A 101 16.70 -21.86 -3.43
C LEU A 101 17.58 -21.61 -4.68
N ARG A 102 17.30 -20.54 -5.42
CA ARG A 102 18.16 -19.98 -6.46
C ARG A 102 17.94 -18.47 -6.55
N PRO A 103 18.86 -17.62 -6.06
CA PRO A 103 18.88 -16.22 -6.47
C PRO A 103 19.28 -16.18 -7.94
N VAL A 104 18.32 -16.32 -8.86
CA VAL A 104 18.56 -16.03 -10.27
C VAL A 104 18.50 -14.52 -10.43
N ILE A 105 19.57 -13.84 -10.00
CA ILE A 105 19.86 -12.48 -10.45
C ILE A 105 20.30 -12.60 -11.91
N SER A 106 19.37 -12.95 -12.80
CA SER A 106 19.58 -12.86 -14.23
C SER A 106 19.04 -11.51 -14.64
N ARG A 107 19.92 -10.58 -15.02
CA ARG A 107 19.56 -9.70 -16.12
C ARG A 107 19.40 -10.64 -17.32
N ARG A 108 18.19 -10.81 -17.81
CA ARG A 108 18.01 -11.39 -19.15
C ARG A 108 18.27 -10.31 -20.18
#